data_AF-A0A7Y2NTN5-F1
#
_entry.id   AF-A0A7Y2NTN5-F1
#
_cell.length_a   1.000
_cell.length_b   1.000
_cell.length_c   1.000
_cell.angle_alpha   90.00
_cell.angle_beta   90.00
_cell.angle_gamma   90.00
#
_symmetry.space_group_name_H-M   'P 1'
#
loop_
_entity.id
_entity.type
_entity.pdbx_description
1 polymer ?
#
loop_
_entity_poly.entity_id
_entity_poly.type
_entity_poly.pdbx_seq_one_letter_code
_entity_poly.pdbx_strand_id
1 'polypeptide(L)'
;MSERDGPVLIELDAADTGPSPADAPSISDAEMPTGQAMQTAAALAARRPSRLVRWFWQLLVAVVVFFASVAAWDFATGLVQRNVYLGWAALILLGLFVIVCLAIVVREWAALARLARIEHLHQDAARVISDNDLEGARKLTDRLVALYSGREDTRWGRDRLSERKDEAFDADTLVVLTEDTLLIPLDAEARREVEAA
;
A
#
# COMPACT_ATOMS: atom_id res chain seq x y z
N MET A 1 57.78 13.78 22.56
CA MET A 1 57.56 13.02 23.82
C MET A 1 56.05 12.89 23.96
N SER A 2 55.54 11.68 23.84
CA SER A 2 54.09 11.40 23.86
C SER A 2 53.66 11.22 25.30
N GLU A 3 52.87 12.14 25.83
CA GLU A 3 52.16 11.95 27.10
C GLU A 3 51.12 10.84 26.92
N ARG A 4 51.09 9.88 27.84
CA ARG A 4 50.14 8.77 27.84
C ARG A 4 48.93 9.22 28.65
N ASP A 5 47.76 9.25 28.03
CA ASP A 5 46.48 9.41 28.73
C ASP A 5 46.23 8.18 29.62
N GLY A 6 46.46 8.37 30.92
CA GLY A 6 46.01 7.44 31.95
C GLY A 6 44.52 7.65 32.25
N PRO A 7 43.82 6.62 32.75
CA PRO A 7 42.40 6.74 33.07
C PRO A 7 42.18 7.78 34.19
N VAL A 8 41.35 8.78 33.89
CA VAL A 8 40.92 9.81 34.84
C VAL A 8 39.93 9.19 35.82
N LEU A 9 40.36 9.03 37.08
CA LEU A 9 39.49 8.65 38.19
C LEU A 9 38.76 9.91 38.68
N ILE A 10 37.45 9.94 38.43
CA ILE A 10 36.55 10.94 39.02
C ILE A 10 36.14 10.39 40.38
N GLU A 11 36.79 10.84 41.45
CA GLU A 11 36.36 10.58 42.82
C GLU A 11 35.05 11.34 43.06
N LEU A 12 33.93 10.60 43.07
CA LEU A 12 32.66 11.13 43.55
C LEU A 12 32.74 11.21 45.07
N ASP A 13 32.74 12.42 45.61
CA ASP A 13 32.60 12.65 47.05
C ASP A 13 31.31 11.97 47.53
N ALA A 14 31.40 11.08 48.53
CA ALA A 14 30.30 10.23 48.98
C ALA A 14 29.09 11.00 49.57
N ALA A 15 29.19 12.33 49.64
CA ALA A 15 28.12 13.23 50.06
C ALA A 15 27.27 13.77 48.91
N ASP A 16 27.70 13.63 47.65
CA ASP A 16 26.96 14.12 46.48
C ASP A 16 26.20 12.97 45.82
N THR A 17 25.18 12.47 46.54
CA THR A 17 24.14 11.65 45.91
C THR A 17 23.31 12.61 45.06
N GLY A 18 23.71 12.79 43.80
CA GLY A 18 22.88 13.45 42.80
C GLY A 18 21.46 12.84 42.80
N PRO A 19 20.43 13.58 42.38
CA PRO A 19 19.05 13.13 42.48
C PRO A 19 18.90 11.72 41.91
N SER A 20 18.34 10.82 42.71
CA SER A 20 18.08 9.44 42.29
C SER A 20 17.08 9.46 41.13
N PRO A 21 17.10 8.49 40.20
CA PRO A 21 16.02 8.30 39.23
C PRO A 21 14.62 8.23 39.88
N ALA A 22 14.56 7.85 41.17
CA ALA A 22 13.34 7.85 41.97
C ALA A 22 12.86 9.25 42.42
N ASP A 23 13.74 10.25 42.39
CA ASP A 23 13.45 11.66 42.75
C ASP A 23 13.03 12.49 41.52
N ALA A 24 12.93 11.88 40.34
CA ALA A 24 12.41 12.54 39.16
C ALA A 24 10.94 12.93 39.42
N PRO A 25 10.56 14.21 39.20
CA PRO A 25 9.16 14.61 39.31
C PRO A 25 8.34 13.74 38.35
N SER A 26 7.26 13.13 38.86
CA SER A 26 6.33 12.38 38.03
C SER A 26 5.90 13.28 36.87
N ILE A 27 6.12 12.82 35.64
CA ILE A 27 5.61 13.49 34.44
C ILE A 27 4.10 13.59 34.65
N SER A 28 3.63 14.77 35.05
CA SER A 28 2.20 15.05 35.05
C SER A 28 1.81 15.06 33.59
N ASP A 29 0.77 14.32 33.22
CA ASP A 29 0.13 14.37 31.90
C ASP A 29 -0.50 15.77 31.71
N ALA A 30 0.33 16.81 31.68
CA ALA A 30 -0.05 18.16 31.34
C ALA A 30 -0.51 18.11 29.89
N GLU A 31 -1.83 17.95 29.74
CA GLU A 31 -2.60 17.97 28.52
C GLU A 31 -1.86 17.34 27.33
N MET A 32 -1.84 16.00 27.29
CA MET A 32 -1.73 15.33 26.00
C MET A 32 -2.74 16.01 25.06
N PRO A 33 -2.33 16.49 23.88
CA PRO A 33 -3.26 17.14 22.97
C PRO A 33 -4.37 16.13 22.67
N THR A 34 -5.53 16.34 23.30
CA THR A 34 -6.72 15.54 23.06
C THR A 34 -6.97 15.70 21.57
N GLY A 35 -6.72 14.64 20.81
CA GLY A 35 -6.85 14.63 19.36
C GLY A 35 -8.28 14.89 18.87
N GLN A 36 -9.12 15.59 19.62
CA GLN A 36 -10.46 16.04 19.28
C GLN A 36 -10.52 16.72 17.92
N ALA A 37 -9.53 17.55 17.55
CA ALA A 37 -9.44 18.10 16.19
C ALA A 37 -9.27 16.99 15.13
N MET A 38 -8.46 15.96 15.42
CA MET A 38 -8.26 14.81 14.53
C MET A 38 -9.44 13.82 14.57
N GLN A 39 -10.11 13.67 15.71
CA GLN A 39 -11.30 12.83 15.89
C GLN A 39 -12.52 13.46 15.24
N THR A 40 -12.66 14.78 15.28
CA THR A 40 -13.71 15.51 14.55
C THR A 40 -13.45 15.47 13.05
N ALA A 41 -12.20 15.65 12.61
CA ALA A 41 -11.82 15.44 11.21
C ALA A 41 -12.09 14.00 10.75
N ALA A 42 -11.73 12.99 11.56
CA ALA A 42 -11.99 11.58 11.29
C ALA A 42 -13.50 11.26 11.27
N ALA A 43 -14.29 11.83 12.18
CA ALA A 43 -15.74 11.68 12.21
C ALA A 43 -16.43 12.35 11.02
N LEU A 44 -15.89 13.47 10.52
CA LEU A 44 -16.37 14.11 9.29
C LEU A 44 -16.03 13.27 8.06
N ALA A 45 -14.82 12.71 8.01
CA ALA A 45 -14.34 11.85 6.93
C ALA A 45 -15.04 10.47 6.91
N ALA A 46 -15.48 9.97 8.06
CA ALA A 46 -16.24 8.71 8.17
C ALA A 46 -17.68 8.83 7.64
N ARG A 47 -18.16 10.04 7.31
CA ARG A 47 -19.51 10.22 6.75
C ARG A 47 -19.55 9.65 5.33
N ARG A 48 -20.47 8.70 5.11
CA ARG A 48 -20.71 8.11 3.79
C ARG A 48 -20.97 9.21 2.77
N PRO A 49 -20.20 9.29 1.66
CA PRO A 49 -20.40 10.32 0.67
C PRO A 49 -21.84 10.23 0.13
N SER A 50 -22.56 11.36 0.16
CA SER A 50 -23.95 11.41 -0.31
C SER A 50 -24.02 10.93 -1.76
N ARG A 51 -24.99 10.06 -2.07
CA ARG A 51 -25.23 9.58 -3.44
C ARG A 51 -25.40 10.75 -4.41
N LEU A 52 -25.98 11.85 -3.95
CA LEU A 52 -26.20 13.06 -4.75
C LEU A 52 -24.89 13.78 -5.08
N VAL A 53 -23.95 13.87 -4.14
CA VAL A 53 -22.62 14.45 -4.37
C VAL A 53 -21.82 13.60 -5.36
N ARG A 54 -21.91 12.27 -5.24
CA ARG A 54 -21.29 11.37 -6.22
C ARG A 54 -21.86 11.58 -7.63
N TRP A 55 -23.18 11.64 -7.77
CA TRP A 55 -23.83 11.91 -9.06
C TRP A 55 -23.48 13.30 -9.60
N PHE A 56 -23.46 14.32 -8.75
CA PHE A 56 -23.05 15.66 -9.13
C PHE A 56 -21.64 15.68 -9.74
N TRP A 57 -20.66 15.06 -9.06
CA TRP A 57 -19.29 14.97 -9.58
C TRP A 57 -19.19 14.14 -10.85
N GLN A 58 -19.91 13.01 -10.94
CA GLN A 58 -19.96 12.20 -12.17
C GLN A 58 -20.51 13.00 -13.35
N LEU A 59 -21.61 13.72 -13.16
CA LEU A 59 -22.21 14.57 -14.18
C LEU A 59 -21.31 15.75 -14.55
N LEU A 60 -20.69 16.41 -13.56
CA LEU A 60 -19.76 17.50 -13.78
C LEU A 60 -18.58 17.06 -14.65
N VAL A 61 -17.94 15.95 -14.30
CA VAL A 61 -16.84 15.38 -15.09
C VAL A 61 -17.33 15.01 -16.49
N ALA A 62 -18.50 14.36 -16.62
CA ALA A 62 -19.06 14.00 -17.91
C ALA A 62 -19.31 15.23 -18.81
N VAL A 63 -19.87 16.30 -18.25
CA VAL A 63 -20.10 17.57 -18.98
C VAL A 63 -18.78 18.19 -19.41
N VAL A 64 -17.80 18.29 -18.52
CA VAL A 64 -16.48 18.87 -18.85
C VAL A 64 -15.79 18.07 -19.95
N VAL A 65 -15.77 16.73 -19.85
CA VAL A 65 -15.18 15.85 -20.86
C VAL A 65 -15.93 15.95 -22.19
N PHE A 66 -17.26 16.01 -22.17
CA PHE A 66 -18.07 16.18 -23.37
C PHE A 66 -17.74 17.49 -24.11
N PHE A 67 -17.75 18.62 -23.39
CA PHE A 67 -17.40 19.92 -23.97
C PHE A 67 -15.96 19.94 -24.50
N ALA A 68 -15.00 19.42 -23.73
CA ALA A 68 -13.61 19.33 -24.17
C ALA A 68 -13.46 18.47 -25.43
N SER A 69 -14.19 17.35 -25.52
CA SER A 69 -14.16 16.46 -26.68
C SER A 69 -14.74 17.14 -27.93
N VAL A 70 -15.86 17.85 -27.81
CA VAL A 70 -16.46 18.59 -28.93
C VAL A 70 -15.50 19.70 -29.38
N ALA A 71 -14.99 20.48 -28.44
CA ALA A 71 -14.04 21.56 -28.74
C ALA A 71 -12.75 21.03 -29.41
N ALA A 72 -12.22 19.89 -28.95
CA ALA A 72 -11.05 19.26 -29.55
C ALA A 72 -11.33 18.79 -30.98
N TRP A 73 -12.50 18.20 -31.23
CA TRP A 73 -12.91 17.75 -32.56
C TRP A 73 -13.11 18.93 -33.53
N ASP A 74 -13.81 19.97 -33.09
CA ASP A 74 -14.04 21.19 -33.87
C ASP A 74 -12.72 21.92 -34.17
N PHE A 75 -11.82 21.96 -33.20
CA PHE A 75 -10.47 22.51 -33.39
C PHE A 75 -9.69 21.73 -34.44
N ALA A 76 -9.66 20.40 -34.34
CA ALA A 76 -8.94 19.54 -35.28
C ALA A 76 -9.50 19.67 -36.70
N THR A 77 -10.82 19.56 -36.86
CA THR A 77 -11.50 19.65 -38.16
C THR A 77 -11.40 21.06 -38.75
N GLY A 78 -11.51 22.10 -37.92
CA GLY A 78 -11.29 23.49 -38.33
C GLY A 78 -9.86 23.75 -38.82
N LEU A 79 -8.86 23.12 -38.20
CA LEU A 79 -7.48 23.17 -38.67
C LEU A 79 -7.30 22.49 -40.02
N VAL A 80 -7.89 21.29 -40.20
CA VAL A 80 -7.85 20.54 -41.47
C VAL A 80 -8.45 21.38 -42.61
N GLN A 81 -9.58 22.06 -42.37
CA GLN A 81 -10.21 22.92 -43.38
C GLN A 81 -9.36 24.15 -43.74
N ARG A 82 -8.60 24.70 -42.79
CA ARG A 82 -7.73 25.86 -43.03
C ARG A 82 -6.40 25.48 -43.69
N ASN A 83 -5.79 24.40 -43.22
CA ASN A 83 -4.51 23.90 -43.71
C ASN A 83 -4.37 22.41 -43.39
N VAL A 84 -4.38 21.59 -44.45
CA VAL A 84 -4.34 20.12 -44.36
C VAL A 84 -3.13 19.61 -43.57
N TYR A 85 -1.95 20.23 -43.73
CA TYR A 85 -0.74 19.79 -43.02
C TYR A 85 -0.84 20.02 -41.50
N LEU A 86 -1.35 21.18 -41.09
CA LEU A 86 -1.59 21.47 -39.67
C LEU A 86 -2.69 20.55 -39.09
N GLY A 87 -3.73 20.28 -39.87
CA GLY A 87 -4.80 19.36 -39.49
C GLY A 87 -4.32 17.93 -39.20
N TRP A 88 -3.47 17.37 -40.07
CA TRP A 88 -2.85 16.06 -39.83
C TRP A 88 -1.96 16.07 -38.58
N ALA A 89 -1.16 17.12 -38.37
CA ALA A 89 -0.36 17.25 -37.17
C ALA A 89 -1.22 17.27 -35.88
N ALA A 90 -2.32 18.04 -35.89
CA ALA A 90 -3.25 18.10 -34.77
C ALA A 90 -3.96 16.76 -34.49
N LEU A 91 -4.41 16.06 -35.55
CA LEU A 91 -5.04 14.74 -35.41
C LEU A 91 -4.08 13.69 -34.85
N ILE A 92 -2.83 13.65 -35.33
CA ILE A 92 -1.82 12.72 -34.82
C ILE A 92 -1.53 13.01 -33.35
N LEU A 93 -1.34 14.28 -32.99
CA LEU A 93 -1.05 14.68 -31.62
C LEU A 93 -2.21 14.33 -30.67
N LEU A 94 -3.45 14.61 -31.09
CA LEU A 94 -4.66 14.28 -30.32
C LEU A 94 -4.83 12.76 -30.17
N GLY A 95 -4.63 11.99 -31.23
CA GLY A 95 -4.70 10.53 -31.20
C GLY A 95 -3.65 9.92 -30.26
N LEU A 96 -2.41 10.40 -30.33
CA LEU A 96 -1.34 9.94 -29.45
C LEU A 96 -1.61 10.29 -27.99
N PHE A 97 -2.13 11.50 -27.72
CA PHE A 97 -2.55 11.90 -26.37
C PHE A 97 -3.63 10.96 -25.82
N VAL A 98 -4.66 10.64 -26.60
CA VAL A 98 -5.72 9.69 -26.20
C VAL A 98 -5.14 8.30 -25.92
N ILE A 99 -4.23 7.80 -26.75
CA ILE A 99 -3.56 6.51 -26.54
C ILE A 99 -2.79 6.49 -25.21
N VAL A 100 -2.02 7.54 -24.93
CA VAL A 100 -1.26 7.65 -23.66
C VAL A 100 -2.21 7.72 -22.46
N CYS A 101 -3.29 8.52 -22.54
CA CYS A 101 -4.31 8.54 -21.49
C CYS A 101 -4.91 7.15 -21.25
N LEU A 102 -5.24 6.41 -22.31
CA LEU A 102 -5.78 5.06 -22.19
C LEU A 102 -4.78 4.09 -21.56
N ALA A 103 -3.50 4.17 -21.94
CA ALA A 103 -2.43 3.37 -21.36
C ALA A 103 -2.26 3.66 -19.86
N ILE A 104 -2.33 4.92 -19.44
CA ILE A 104 -2.29 5.31 -18.02
C ILE A 104 -3.49 4.74 -17.28
N VAL A 105 -4.71 4.87 -17.83
CA VAL A 105 -5.91 4.30 -17.21
C VAL A 105 -5.76 2.79 -17.04
N VAL A 106 -5.36 2.06 -18.08
CA VAL A 106 -5.14 0.60 -17.97
C VAL A 106 -4.07 0.26 -16.93
N ARG A 107 -2.97 1.01 -16.88
CA ARG A 107 -1.90 0.83 -15.88
C ARG A 107 -2.41 1.03 -14.46
N GLU A 108 -3.20 2.07 -14.22
CA GLU A 108 -3.74 2.35 -12.90
C GLU A 108 -4.86 1.39 -12.50
N TRP A 109 -5.68 0.94 -13.45
CA TRP A 109 -6.65 -0.12 -13.20
C TRP A 109 -5.96 -1.43 -12.83
N ALA A 110 -4.81 -1.75 -13.44
CA ALA A 110 -4.00 -2.89 -13.05
C ALA A 110 -3.43 -2.73 -11.62
N ALA A 111 -2.99 -1.51 -11.25
CA ALA A 111 -2.53 -1.22 -9.90
C ALA A 111 -3.66 -1.31 -8.85
N LEU A 112 -4.85 -0.78 -9.14
CA LEU A 112 -6.02 -0.88 -8.28
C LEU A 112 -6.55 -2.32 -8.17
N ALA A 113 -6.53 -3.08 -9.26
CA ALA A 113 -6.89 -4.50 -9.25
C ALA A 113 -5.93 -5.32 -8.36
N ARG A 114 -4.63 -4.95 -8.31
CA ARG A 114 -3.68 -5.55 -7.38
C ARG A 114 -4.07 -5.28 -5.93
N LEU A 115 -4.53 -4.07 -5.60
CA LEU A 115 -4.99 -3.75 -4.25
C LEU A 115 -6.29 -4.49 -3.88
N ALA A 116 -7.27 -4.51 -4.78
CA ALA A 116 -8.51 -5.25 -4.57
C ALA A 116 -8.27 -6.76 -4.36
N ARG A 117 -7.28 -7.34 -5.05
CA ARG A 117 -6.90 -8.73 -4.87
C ARG A 117 -6.40 -9.04 -3.45
N ILE A 118 -5.67 -8.11 -2.84
CA ILE A 118 -5.17 -8.27 -1.45
C ILE A 118 -6.34 -8.26 -0.46
N GLU A 119 -7.29 -7.34 -0.63
CA GLU A 119 -8.49 -7.25 0.21
C GLU A 119 -9.33 -8.54 0.13
N HIS A 120 -9.54 -9.07 -1.07
CA HIS A 120 -10.24 -10.34 -1.25
C HIS A 120 -9.50 -11.53 -0.61
N LEU A 121 -8.17 -11.57 -0.69
CA LEU A 121 -7.38 -12.61 -0.02
C LEU A 121 -7.55 -12.55 1.50
N HIS A 122 -7.58 -11.36 2.09
CA HIS A 122 -7.74 -11.19 3.54
C HIS A 122 -9.14 -11.65 3.99
N GLN A 123 -10.18 -11.30 3.24
CA GLN A 123 -11.55 -11.74 3.52
C GLN A 123 -11.71 -13.26 3.33
N ASP A 124 -11.09 -13.84 2.29
CA ASP A 124 -11.12 -15.28 2.05
C ASP A 124 -10.37 -16.05 3.15
N ALA A 125 -9.21 -15.56 3.62
CA ALA A 125 -8.47 -16.15 4.73
C ALA A 125 -9.31 -16.18 6.03
N ALA A 126 -9.96 -15.07 6.37
CA ALA A 126 -10.80 -14.99 7.56
C ALA A 126 -11.98 -15.99 7.52
N ARG A 127 -12.59 -16.18 6.34
CA ARG A 127 -13.68 -17.16 6.13
C ARG A 127 -13.21 -18.60 6.21
N VAL A 128 -12.08 -18.90 5.57
CA VAL A 128 -11.52 -20.25 5.52
C VAL A 128 -11.14 -20.74 6.93
N ILE A 129 -10.57 -19.86 7.75
CA ILE A 129 -10.23 -20.17 9.15
C ILE A 129 -11.50 -20.33 9.99
N SER A 130 -12.51 -19.46 9.83
CA SER A 130 -13.74 -19.56 10.61
C SER A 130 -14.54 -20.84 10.32
N ASP A 131 -14.56 -21.25 9.05
CA ASP A 131 -15.39 -22.35 8.57
C ASP A 131 -14.62 -23.69 8.55
N ASN A 132 -13.32 -23.67 8.87
CA ASN A 132 -12.37 -24.78 8.73
C ASN A 132 -12.46 -25.48 7.36
N ASP A 133 -12.58 -24.68 6.30
CA ASP A 133 -12.74 -25.16 4.92
C ASP A 133 -11.38 -25.46 4.29
N LEU A 134 -10.98 -26.73 4.29
CA LEU A 134 -9.72 -27.18 3.70
C LEU A 134 -9.65 -26.94 2.17
N GLU A 135 -10.77 -27.02 1.46
CA GLU A 135 -10.77 -26.77 0.01
C GLU A 135 -10.59 -25.28 -0.28
N GLY A 136 -11.23 -24.42 0.52
CA GLY A 136 -11.01 -22.99 0.53
C GLY A 136 -9.57 -22.61 0.83
N ALA A 137 -8.95 -23.26 1.83
CA ALA A 137 -7.54 -23.06 2.18
C ALA A 137 -6.60 -23.40 1.02
N ARG A 138 -6.82 -24.51 0.31
CA ARG A 138 -6.02 -24.87 -0.87
C ARG A 138 -6.13 -23.82 -1.98
N LYS A 139 -7.34 -23.35 -2.27
CA LYS A 139 -7.56 -22.29 -3.27
C LYS A 139 -6.88 -20.98 -2.88
N LEU A 140 -6.91 -20.63 -1.58
CA LEU A 140 -6.22 -19.46 -1.05
C LEU A 140 -4.69 -19.59 -1.22
N THR A 141 -4.12 -20.73 -0.86
CA THR A 141 -2.70 -21.03 -1.03
C THR A 141 -2.27 -20.95 -2.49
N ASP A 142 -3.03 -21.55 -3.42
CA ASP A 142 -2.72 -21.47 -4.86
C ASP A 142 -2.77 -20.03 -5.39
N ARG A 143 -3.71 -19.20 -4.92
CA ARG A 143 -3.79 -17.78 -5.28
C ARG A 143 -2.60 -16.98 -4.73
N LEU A 144 -2.14 -17.28 -3.51
CA LEU A 144 -0.95 -16.68 -2.92
C LEU A 144 0.31 -17.04 -3.72
N VAL A 145 0.49 -18.32 -4.06
CA VAL A 145 1.58 -18.80 -4.92
C VAL A 145 1.56 -18.10 -6.28
N ALA A 146 0.39 -17.94 -6.90
CA ALA A 146 0.23 -17.23 -8.16
C ALA A 146 0.54 -15.74 -8.04
N LEU A 147 0.15 -15.09 -6.93
CA LEU A 147 0.44 -13.67 -6.67
C LEU A 147 1.93 -13.40 -6.59
N TYR A 148 2.70 -14.29 -5.96
CA TYR A 148 4.15 -14.16 -5.78
C TYR A 148 4.98 -14.85 -6.87
N SER A 149 4.35 -15.48 -7.86
CA SER A 149 5.04 -16.21 -8.93
C SER A 149 6.04 -15.36 -9.73
N GLY A 150 5.79 -14.05 -9.84
CA GLY A 150 6.69 -13.10 -10.53
C GLY A 150 7.92 -12.68 -9.74
N ARG A 151 8.09 -13.12 -8.48
CA ARG A 151 9.24 -12.79 -7.63
C ARG A 151 10.14 -14.01 -7.46
N GLU A 152 11.35 -13.95 -8.04
CA GLU A 152 12.31 -15.07 -7.97
C GLU A 152 12.72 -15.41 -6.53
N ASP A 153 12.78 -14.42 -5.65
CA ASP A 153 13.11 -14.59 -4.22
C ASP A 153 12.17 -15.57 -3.50
N THR A 154 10.92 -15.70 -3.98
CA THR A 154 9.92 -16.61 -3.38
C THR A 154 9.96 -18.02 -3.94
N ARG A 155 10.81 -18.30 -4.95
CA ARG A 155 10.84 -19.60 -5.65
C ARG A 155 11.04 -20.76 -4.70
N TRP A 156 12.04 -20.67 -3.82
CA TRP A 156 12.37 -21.73 -2.87
C TRP A 156 11.24 -21.98 -1.86
N GLY A 157 10.61 -20.91 -1.37
CA GLY A 157 9.44 -21.02 -0.49
C GLY A 157 8.24 -21.66 -1.20
N ARG A 158 7.99 -21.31 -2.47
CA ARG A 158 6.91 -21.92 -3.27
C ARG A 158 7.16 -23.40 -3.54
N ASP A 159 8.40 -23.78 -3.85
CA ASP A 159 8.77 -25.18 -4.07
C ASP A 159 8.56 -26.01 -2.79
N ARG A 160 9.05 -25.53 -1.64
CA ARG A 160 8.87 -26.17 -0.32
C ARG A 160 7.40 -26.27 0.12
N LEU A 161 6.61 -25.24 -0.17
CA LEU A 161 5.18 -25.25 0.11
C LEU A 161 4.45 -26.27 -0.77
N SER A 162 4.87 -26.43 -2.03
CA SER A 162 4.26 -27.40 -2.96
C SER A 162 4.48 -28.85 -2.52
N GLU A 163 5.61 -29.14 -1.87
CA GLU A 163 5.93 -30.47 -1.34
C GLU A 163 5.11 -30.82 -0.10
N ARG A 164 4.79 -29.82 0.74
CA ARG A 164 4.21 -30.04 2.07
C ARG A 164 2.72 -29.68 2.19
N LYS A 165 2.15 -28.98 1.20
CA LYS A 165 0.73 -28.56 1.26
C LYS A 165 -0.24 -29.73 1.38
N ASP A 166 0.13 -30.90 0.86
CA ASP A 166 -0.69 -32.11 0.92
C ASP A 166 -0.56 -32.85 2.28
N GLU A 167 0.40 -32.47 3.12
CA GLU A 167 0.56 -32.97 4.49
C GLU A 167 -0.39 -32.28 5.49
N ALA A 168 -0.99 -31.14 5.12
CA ALA A 168 -1.92 -30.41 5.98
C ALA A 168 -3.33 -31.01 5.90
N PHE A 169 -3.90 -31.33 7.08
CA PHE A 169 -5.20 -32.01 7.21
C PHE A 169 -6.36 -31.07 7.57
N ASP A 170 -6.08 -29.84 7.97
CA ASP A 170 -7.04 -28.80 8.32
C ASP A 170 -6.65 -27.45 7.71
N ALA A 171 -7.62 -26.54 7.65
CA ALA A 171 -7.45 -25.24 7.01
C ALA A 171 -6.40 -24.38 7.73
N ASP A 172 -6.37 -24.43 9.06
CA ASP A 172 -5.46 -23.67 9.91
C ASP A 172 -4.00 -24.05 9.67
N THR A 173 -3.67 -25.36 9.72
CA THR A 173 -2.29 -25.82 9.45
C THR A 173 -1.84 -25.44 8.05
N LEU A 174 -2.71 -25.54 7.04
CA LEU A 174 -2.34 -25.18 5.66
C LEU A 174 -2.08 -23.67 5.52
N VAL A 175 -2.87 -22.82 6.18
CA VAL A 175 -2.68 -21.37 6.18
C VAL A 175 -1.38 -20.99 6.90
N VAL A 176 -1.14 -21.52 8.11
CA VAL A 176 0.09 -21.28 8.87
C VAL A 176 1.33 -21.75 8.11
N LEU A 177 1.28 -22.95 7.50
CA LEU A 177 2.37 -23.44 6.65
C LEU A 177 2.66 -22.49 5.47
N THR A 178 1.60 -21.93 4.87
CA THR A 178 1.72 -20.99 3.76
C THR A 178 2.37 -19.67 4.21
N GLU A 179 1.96 -19.12 5.37
CA GLU A 179 2.52 -17.91 5.97
C GLU A 179 4.00 -18.07 6.32
N ASP A 180 4.33 -19.15 7.04
CA ASP A 180 5.71 -19.47 7.46
C ASP A 180 6.66 -19.58 6.27
N THR A 181 6.19 -20.20 5.19
CA THR A 181 7.05 -20.54 4.06
C THR A 181 7.18 -19.39 3.06
N LEU A 182 6.16 -18.54 2.90
CA LEU A 182 6.14 -17.47 1.89
C LEU A 182 6.25 -16.05 2.44
N LEU A 183 5.66 -15.74 3.60
CA LEU A 183 5.51 -14.35 4.07
C LEU A 183 6.58 -13.96 5.10
N ILE A 184 6.83 -14.81 6.11
CA ILE A 184 7.86 -14.57 7.14
C ILE A 184 9.23 -14.16 6.57
N PRO A 185 9.81 -14.84 5.56
CA PRO A 185 11.11 -14.43 5.03
C PRO A 185 11.08 -13.03 4.37
N LEU A 186 9.95 -12.63 3.78
CA LEU A 186 9.78 -11.31 3.18
C LEU A 186 9.66 -10.22 4.23
N ASP A 187 8.94 -10.49 5.32
CA ASP A 187 8.80 -9.55 6.44
C ASP A 187 10.13 -9.34 7.17
N ALA A 188 10.94 -10.40 7.29
CA ALA A 188 12.29 -10.31 7.86
C ALA A 188 13.25 -9.49 6.99
N GLU A 189 13.10 -9.53 5.66
CA GLU A 189 13.84 -8.66 4.74
C GLU A 189 13.39 -7.20 4.87
N ALA A 190 12.08 -6.96 4.86
CA ALA A 190 11.53 -5.61 5.01
C ALA A 190 11.93 -4.95 6.35
N ARG A 191 11.97 -5.71 7.45
CA ARG A 191 12.44 -5.21 8.75
C ARG A 191 13.91 -4.79 8.71
N ARG A 192 14.77 -5.58 8.07
CA ARG A 192 16.21 -5.26 7.94
C ARG A 192 16.44 -3.97 7.15
N GLU A 193 15.65 -3.73 6.11
CA GLU A 193 15.75 -2.49 5.33
C GLU A 193 15.35 -1.25 6.16
N VAL A 194 14.32 -1.37 7.00
CA VAL A 194 13.89 -0.27 7.90
C VAL A 194 14.90 -0.03 9.02
N GLU A 195 15.50 -1.08 9.58
CA GLU A 195 16.54 -0.94 10.61
C GLU A 195 17.85 -0.35 10.06
N ALA A 196 18.09 -0.48 8.75
CA ALA A 196 19.26 0.08 8.08
C ALA A 196 19.08 1.53 7.60
N ALA A 197 17.85 2.07 7.60
CA ALA A 197 17.47 3.41 7.12
C ALA A 197 17.38 4.44 8.26
#